data_AF-A0A4V1SBX6-F1
#
_entry.id   AF-A0A4V1SBX6-F1
#
_cell.length_a   1.000
_cell.length_b   1.000
_cell.length_c   1.000
_cell.angle_alpha   90.00
_cell.angle_beta   90.00
_cell.angle_gamma   90.00
#
_symmetry.space_group_name_H-M   'P 1'
#
loop_
_entity.id
_entity.type
_entity.pdbx_description
1 polymer ?
#
loop_
_entity_poly.entity_id
_entity_poly.type
_entity_poly.pdbx_seq_one_letter_code
_entity_poly.pdbx_strand_id
1 'polypeptide(L)'
;MAQAGRLIRDYDGTWDGISGESIARMRAQNKFKTGLDVARYAARIMRADMAAYDADPANYTQSLGCWHGFIAQQKMISIKKHFGTVKGRYIYLSGWMIAALRSEFGPLPDQSMHEKTSVPALIEEIYTFLRQADARELGMLFRDLDAARAEGDELKAKQIQASIDNHETHVVPIIADIDAGFGNAEATYLLAKKMIEAGACALQIENQVSDEKQCGHQDGKVTVPHEDFIAKIRACRYAFMELGVEDGIIVTRTDSLGAGLTKQIAFSKEAGDLGDQYNSFLDCEEVEGAGNPGDVLINRDGKLVRPKRLPSNLYQFRAGTGEDRCVMDCIASLQNGADLLWIETEKPHIEQIAGMVDRIREVV
;
A
#
# COMPACT_ATOMS: atom_id res chain seq x y z
N MET A 1 -3.85 -36.32 5.75
CA MET A 1 -3.73 -37.65 5.11
C MET A 1 -5.03 -38.47 5.15
N ALA A 2 -5.72 -38.59 6.30
CA ALA A 2 -6.89 -39.48 6.45
C ALA A 2 -8.07 -39.22 5.49
N GLN A 3 -8.39 -37.94 5.21
CA GLN A 3 -9.52 -37.60 4.33
C GLN A 3 -9.26 -37.95 2.85
N ALA A 4 -8.06 -37.67 2.35
CA ALA A 4 -7.69 -38.00 0.97
C ALA A 4 -7.57 -39.53 0.77
N GLY A 5 -6.98 -40.24 1.74
CA GLY A 5 -6.90 -41.70 1.70
C GLY A 5 -8.27 -42.39 1.78
N ARG A 6 -9.25 -41.80 2.49
CA ARG A 6 -10.63 -42.28 2.48
C ARG A 6 -11.26 -42.08 1.10
N LEU A 7 -11.19 -40.87 0.57
CA LEU A 7 -11.74 -40.54 -0.74
C LEU A 7 -11.18 -41.46 -1.84
N ILE A 8 -9.87 -41.71 -1.86
CA ILE A 8 -9.24 -42.62 -2.84
C ILE A 8 -9.87 -44.03 -2.81
N ARG A 9 -10.16 -44.56 -1.60
CA ARG A 9 -10.76 -45.91 -1.45
C ARG A 9 -12.22 -45.97 -1.89
N ASP A 10 -12.92 -44.84 -1.89
CA ASP A 10 -14.35 -44.78 -2.25
C ASP A 10 -14.57 -44.88 -3.77
N TYR A 11 -13.50 -44.88 -4.59
CA TYR A 11 -13.55 -44.97 -6.06
C TYR A 11 -13.16 -46.35 -6.62
N ASP A 12 -13.46 -47.44 -5.90
CA ASP A 12 -13.43 -48.83 -6.37
C ASP A 12 -12.16 -49.22 -7.18
N GLY A 13 -10.99 -48.86 -6.67
CA GLY A 13 -9.69 -49.21 -7.27
C GLY A 13 -9.28 -48.38 -8.49
N THR A 14 -10.16 -47.51 -9.01
CA THR A 14 -9.83 -46.64 -10.16
C THR A 14 -8.77 -45.58 -9.81
N TRP A 15 -8.52 -45.33 -8.53
CA TRP A 15 -7.58 -44.33 -8.02
C TRP A 15 -6.34 -44.94 -7.35
N ASP A 16 -6.07 -46.24 -7.52
CA ASP A 16 -4.98 -46.95 -6.84
C ASP A 16 -3.57 -46.40 -7.15
N GLY A 17 -3.41 -45.69 -8.29
CA GLY A 17 -2.17 -44.98 -8.62
C GLY A 17 -1.92 -43.69 -7.84
N ILE A 18 -2.86 -43.25 -7.00
CA ILE A 18 -2.81 -41.96 -6.30
C ILE A 18 -2.37 -42.15 -4.85
N SER A 19 -1.30 -41.46 -4.45
CA SER A 19 -0.83 -41.46 -3.07
C SER A 19 -1.48 -40.36 -2.23
N GLY A 20 -2.16 -40.75 -1.14
CA GLY A 20 -2.70 -39.82 -0.15
C GLY A 20 -1.63 -38.98 0.55
N GLU A 21 -0.40 -39.47 0.66
CA GLU A 21 0.74 -38.72 1.19
C GLU A 21 1.21 -37.66 0.19
N SER A 22 1.35 -38.01 -1.10
CA SER A 22 1.70 -37.05 -2.15
C SER A 22 0.69 -35.89 -2.22
N ILE A 23 -0.61 -36.18 -2.12
CA ILE A 23 -1.65 -35.14 -2.03
C ILE A 23 -1.43 -34.24 -0.82
N ALA A 24 -1.12 -34.81 0.35
CA ALA A 24 -0.88 -34.02 1.56
C ALA A 24 0.33 -33.08 1.41
N ARG A 25 1.41 -33.55 0.78
CA ARG A 25 2.60 -32.73 0.49
C ARG A 25 2.30 -31.61 -0.49
N MET A 26 1.60 -31.89 -1.59
CA MET A 26 1.18 -30.87 -2.55
C MET A 26 0.27 -29.81 -1.91
N ARG A 27 -0.63 -30.21 -1.00
CA ARG A 27 -1.46 -29.27 -0.23
C ARG A 27 -0.65 -28.43 0.75
N ALA A 28 0.36 -29.00 1.40
CA ALA A 28 1.25 -28.27 2.30
C ALA A 28 2.11 -27.24 1.54
N GLN A 29 2.63 -27.62 0.37
CA GLN A 29 3.42 -26.76 -0.52
C GLN A 29 2.59 -25.62 -1.15
N ASN A 30 1.26 -25.75 -1.18
CA ASN A 30 0.33 -24.72 -1.68
C ASN A 30 -0.62 -24.24 -0.57
N LYS A 31 -0.02 -23.74 0.52
CA LYS A 31 -0.73 -23.24 1.71
C LYS A 31 -1.75 -22.15 1.34
N PHE A 32 -1.29 -21.14 0.60
CA PHE A 32 -2.12 -20.03 0.09
C PHE A 32 -2.59 -20.34 -1.33
N LYS A 33 -3.90 -20.54 -1.51
CA LYS A 33 -4.47 -20.99 -2.80
C LYS A 33 -4.86 -19.81 -3.69
N THR A 34 -5.25 -18.70 -3.06
CA THR A 34 -5.69 -17.48 -3.73
C THR A 34 -4.97 -16.26 -3.16
N GLY A 35 -4.94 -15.15 -3.90
CA GLY A 35 -4.44 -13.89 -3.37
C GLY A 35 -5.28 -13.38 -2.19
N LEU A 36 -6.59 -13.66 -2.14
CA LEU A 36 -7.42 -13.30 -0.99
C LEU A 36 -7.00 -14.05 0.30
N ASP A 37 -6.54 -15.30 0.21
CA ASP A 37 -5.97 -16.00 1.35
C ASP A 37 -4.72 -15.28 1.88
N VAL A 38 -3.88 -14.79 0.96
CA VAL A 38 -2.68 -14.00 1.27
C VAL A 38 -3.06 -12.66 1.89
N ALA A 39 -3.99 -11.92 1.30
CA ALA A 39 -4.41 -10.60 1.77
C ALA A 39 -4.94 -10.67 3.21
N ARG A 40 -5.83 -11.62 3.54
CA ARG A 40 -6.34 -11.82 4.91
C ARG A 40 -5.26 -12.25 5.90
N TYR A 41 -4.33 -13.09 5.46
CA TYR A 41 -3.21 -13.52 6.30
C TYR A 41 -2.27 -12.36 6.62
N ALA A 42 -1.85 -11.62 5.59
CA ALA A 42 -0.93 -10.51 5.71
C ALA A 42 -1.52 -9.30 6.43
N ALA A 43 -2.81 -9.02 6.26
CA ALA A 43 -3.50 -7.94 6.97
C ALA A 43 -3.46 -8.16 8.49
N ARG A 44 -3.72 -9.39 8.96
CA ARG A 44 -3.63 -9.74 10.38
C ARG A 44 -2.22 -9.57 10.94
N ILE A 45 -1.18 -9.91 10.16
CA ILE A 45 0.21 -9.67 10.56
C ILE A 45 0.45 -8.18 10.75
N MET A 46 0.05 -7.36 9.77
CA MET A 46 0.28 -5.92 9.83
C MET A 46 -0.47 -5.27 11.01
N ARG A 47 -1.71 -5.69 11.31
CA ARG A 47 -2.45 -5.25 12.51
C ARG A 47 -1.74 -5.62 13.80
N ALA A 48 -1.21 -6.85 13.88
CA ALA A 48 -0.46 -7.30 15.06
C ALA A 48 0.85 -6.51 15.23
N ASP A 49 1.55 -6.21 14.13
CA ASP A 49 2.79 -5.43 14.16
C ASP A 49 2.52 -3.95 14.50
N MET A 50 1.42 -3.36 14.02
CA MET A 50 0.96 -2.02 14.42
C MET A 50 0.72 -1.95 15.92
N ALA A 51 -0.04 -2.91 16.49
CA ALA A 51 -0.28 -2.96 17.93
C ALA A 51 1.00 -3.19 18.74
N ALA A 52 1.96 -3.94 18.21
CA ALA A 52 3.27 -4.14 18.84
C ALA A 52 4.11 -2.85 18.86
N TYR A 53 4.04 -2.04 17.80
CA TYR A 53 4.68 -0.72 17.73
C TYR A 53 4.04 0.28 18.69
N ASP A 54 2.70 0.28 18.80
CA ASP A 54 1.99 1.15 19.76
C ASP A 54 2.36 0.81 21.21
N ALA A 55 2.56 -0.48 21.51
CA ALA A 55 3.00 -0.93 22.83
C ALA A 55 4.48 -0.60 23.10
N ASP A 56 5.33 -0.71 22.07
CA ASP A 56 6.76 -0.41 22.15
C ASP A 56 7.31 0.00 20.77
N PRO A 57 7.71 1.28 20.59
CA PRO A 57 8.22 1.80 19.33
C PRO A 57 9.48 1.12 18.79
N ALA A 58 10.20 0.33 19.61
CA ALA A 58 11.32 -0.49 19.15
C ALA A 58 10.87 -1.61 18.18
N ASN A 59 9.58 -1.97 18.18
CA ASN A 59 8.99 -3.00 17.32
C ASN A 59 8.52 -2.45 15.96
N TYR A 60 9.27 -1.50 15.39
CA TYR A 60 8.98 -0.98 14.05
C TYR A 60 9.23 -2.04 12.95
N THR A 61 8.58 -1.84 11.81
CA THR A 61 8.70 -2.73 10.64
C THR A 61 9.54 -2.10 9.54
N GLN A 62 10.05 -2.93 8.63
CA GLN A 62 10.94 -2.47 7.56
C GLN A 62 10.61 -3.16 6.24
N SER A 63 10.81 -2.45 5.15
CA SER A 63 10.62 -2.97 3.80
C SER A 63 11.71 -2.44 2.85
N LEU A 64 11.72 -3.00 1.65
CA LEU A 64 12.49 -2.49 0.52
C LEU A 64 11.61 -2.67 -0.72
N GLY A 65 11.68 -1.72 -1.63
CA GLY A 65 11.04 -1.80 -2.94
C GLY A 65 11.52 -3.04 -3.69
N CYS A 66 10.60 -3.80 -4.30
CA CYS A 66 10.93 -4.91 -5.20
C CYS A 66 10.20 -4.74 -6.53
N TRP A 67 10.96 -4.55 -7.62
CA TRP A 67 10.41 -4.33 -8.97
C TRP A 67 10.07 -5.63 -9.72
N HIS A 68 10.41 -6.80 -9.17
CA HIS A 68 10.10 -8.10 -9.76
C HIS A 68 9.98 -9.18 -8.68
N GLY A 69 9.14 -10.20 -8.91
CA GLY A 69 8.89 -11.28 -7.95
C GLY A 69 10.14 -12.04 -7.55
N PHE A 70 11.07 -12.25 -8.48
CA PHE A 70 12.39 -12.83 -8.19
C PHE A 70 13.21 -12.00 -7.17
N ILE A 71 13.16 -10.66 -7.24
CA ILE A 71 13.86 -9.79 -6.30
C ILE A 71 13.24 -9.94 -4.89
N ALA A 72 11.90 -9.93 -4.80
CA ALA A 72 11.19 -10.17 -3.55
C ALA A 72 11.52 -11.55 -2.96
N GLN A 73 11.59 -12.57 -3.81
CA GLN A 73 11.97 -13.93 -3.42
C GLN A 73 13.37 -14.00 -2.83
N GLN A 74 14.37 -13.45 -3.52
CA GLN A 74 15.75 -13.46 -3.03
C GLN A 74 15.88 -12.65 -1.74
N LYS A 75 15.13 -11.54 -1.62
CA LYS A 75 15.07 -10.76 -0.37
C LYS A 75 14.58 -11.60 0.81
N MET A 76 13.46 -12.31 0.67
CA MET A 76 12.92 -13.13 1.76
C MET A 76 13.80 -14.34 2.09
N ILE A 77 14.38 -14.99 1.08
CA ILE A 77 15.35 -16.08 1.29
C ILE A 77 16.56 -15.56 2.07
N SER A 78 17.10 -14.40 1.69
CA SER A 78 18.22 -13.76 2.38
C SER A 78 17.87 -13.44 3.83
N ILE A 79 16.67 -12.89 4.07
CA ILE A 79 16.20 -12.54 5.41
C ILE A 79 16.10 -13.78 6.31
N LYS A 80 15.43 -14.85 5.86
CA LYS A 80 15.35 -16.10 6.63
C LYS A 80 16.74 -16.67 6.92
N LYS A 81 17.64 -16.66 5.92
CA LYS A 81 19.00 -17.18 6.06
C LYS A 81 19.84 -16.42 7.11
N HIS A 82 19.74 -15.09 7.14
CA HIS A 82 20.64 -14.26 7.94
C HIS A 82 20.04 -13.78 9.27
N PHE A 83 18.72 -13.68 9.37
CA PHE A 83 18.02 -13.20 10.56
C PHE A 83 17.11 -14.27 11.22
N GLY A 84 16.93 -15.43 10.59
CA GLY A 84 16.19 -16.56 11.15
C GLY A 84 14.65 -16.41 11.18
N THR A 85 14.11 -15.24 10.86
CA THR A 85 12.67 -14.97 10.79
C THR A 85 12.36 -13.85 9.80
N VAL A 86 11.15 -13.86 9.24
CA VAL A 86 10.60 -12.75 8.43
C VAL A 86 9.78 -11.74 9.24
N LYS A 87 9.64 -11.93 10.57
CA LYS A 87 8.85 -11.05 11.44
C LYS A 87 9.28 -9.58 11.32
N GLY A 88 8.30 -8.68 11.16
CA GLY A 88 8.53 -7.24 11.00
C GLY A 88 9.21 -6.85 9.68
N ARG A 89 9.26 -7.75 8.68
CA ARG A 89 9.85 -7.49 7.36
C ARG A 89 8.80 -7.63 6.27
N TYR A 90 8.58 -6.56 5.52
CA TYR A 90 7.56 -6.47 4.47
C TYR A 90 8.19 -6.29 3.09
N ILE A 91 7.35 -6.35 2.07
CA ILE A 91 7.67 -5.90 0.71
C ILE A 91 7.02 -4.53 0.48
N TYR A 92 7.73 -3.63 -0.19
CA TYR A 92 7.14 -2.41 -0.73
C TYR A 92 7.01 -2.56 -2.24
N LEU A 93 5.86 -2.20 -2.77
CA LEU A 93 5.60 -2.15 -4.20
C LEU A 93 5.51 -0.68 -4.61
N SER A 94 6.51 -0.23 -5.38
CA SER A 94 6.72 1.17 -5.74
C SER A 94 6.08 1.48 -7.09
N GLY A 95 5.21 2.49 -7.15
CA GLY A 95 4.65 3.03 -8.40
C GLY A 95 5.74 3.51 -9.35
N TRP A 96 6.73 4.25 -8.83
CA TRP A 96 7.91 4.69 -9.58
C TRP A 96 8.64 3.55 -10.30
N MET A 97 8.92 2.43 -9.62
CA MET A 97 9.62 1.30 -10.26
C MET A 97 8.75 0.58 -11.28
N ILE A 98 7.43 0.57 -11.10
CA ILE A 98 6.50 0.02 -12.07
C ILE A 98 6.52 0.88 -13.33
N ALA A 99 6.41 2.20 -13.19
CA ALA A 99 6.50 3.15 -14.31
C ALA A 99 7.83 3.00 -15.06
N ALA A 100 8.94 2.88 -14.33
CA ALA A 100 10.27 2.83 -14.93
C ALA A 100 10.64 1.48 -15.58
N LEU A 101 10.12 0.36 -15.07
CA LEU A 101 10.63 -0.97 -15.41
C LEU A 101 9.59 -1.98 -15.89
N ARG A 102 8.30 -1.74 -15.64
CA ARG A 102 7.24 -2.73 -15.82
C ARG A 102 6.21 -2.35 -16.87
N SER A 103 6.21 -1.11 -17.32
CA SER A 103 5.28 -0.66 -18.35
C SER A 103 5.57 -1.29 -19.71
N GLU A 104 4.52 -1.68 -20.43
CA GLU A 104 4.62 -2.11 -21.83
C GLU A 104 5.14 -1.00 -22.75
N PHE A 105 5.02 0.27 -22.34
CA PHE A 105 5.58 1.43 -23.05
C PHE A 105 7.10 1.58 -22.89
N GLY A 106 7.74 0.72 -22.08
CA GLY A 106 9.12 0.91 -21.64
C GLY A 106 9.23 1.93 -20.50
N PRO A 107 10.42 2.49 -20.24
CA PRO A 107 10.63 3.38 -19.10
C PRO A 107 9.82 4.67 -19.20
N LEU A 108 8.92 4.89 -18.23
CA LEU A 108 8.13 6.11 -18.06
C LEU A 108 8.55 6.88 -16.80
N PRO A 109 8.31 8.21 -16.75
CA PRO A 109 8.38 8.95 -15.51
C PRO A 109 7.20 8.59 -14.59
N ASP A 110 7.37 8.92 -13.31
CA ASP A 110 6.43 8.61 -12.24
C ASP A 110 5.25 9.60 -12.23
N GLN A 111 4.30 9.37 -13.14
CA GLN A 111 3.14 10.23 -13.40
C GLN A 111 1.87 9.42 -13.71
N SER A 112 1.78 8.17 -13.24
CA SER A 112 0.64 7.26 -13.46
C SER A 112 0.22 7.09 -14.94
N MET A 113 1.18 7.24 -15.87
CA MET A 113 0.91 7.14 -17.32
C MET A 113 0.97 5.70 -17.86
N HIS A 114 1.54 4.78 -17.10
CA HIS A 114 1.59 3.37 -17.46
C HIS A 114 0.21 2.72 -17.33
N GLU A 115 0.05 1.59 -17.99
CA GLU A 115 -1.13 0.75 -17.88
C GLU A 115 -1.31 0.25 -16.43
N LYS A 116 -2.42 0.65 -15.80
CA LYS A 116 -2.71 0.38 -14.38
C LYS A 116 -2.73 -1.11 -14.02
N THR A 117 -2.87 -2.01 -15.00
CA THR A 117 -2.82 -3.47 -14.81
C THR A 117 -1.44 -3.97 -14.41
N SER A 118 -0.38 -3.20 -14.68
CA SER A 118 0.98 -3.57 -14.28
C SER A 118 1.20 -3.55 -12.77
N VAL A 119 0.38 -2.79 -12.04
CA VAL A 119 0.38 -2.75 -10.57
C VAL A 119 -0.09 -4.08 -9.95
N PRO A 120 -1.34 -4.55 -10.16
CA PRO A 120 -1.78 -5.84 -9.64
C PRO A 120 -1.01 -7.03 -10.22
N ALA A 121 -0.54 -6.96 -11.47
CA ALA A 121 0.28 -8.01 -12.07
C ALA A 121 1.60 -8.22 -11.30
N LEU A 122 2.25 -7.15 -10.86
CA LEU A 122 3.46 -7.26 -10.04
C LEU A 122 3.16 -7.82 -8.63
N ILE A 123 2.02 -7.48 -8.03
CA ILE A 123 1.59 -8.05 -6.74
C ILE A 123 1.44 -9.57 -6.87
N GLU A 124 0.71 -10.03 -7.90
CA GLU A 124 0.49 -11.45 -8.16
C GLU A 124 1.81 -12.18 -8.45
N GLU A 125 2.70 -11.57 -9.25
CA GLU A 125 4.02 -12.10 -9.54
C GLU A 125 4.85 -12.27 -8.26
N ILE A 126 4.91 -11.26 -7.40
CA ILE A 126 5.64 -11.32 -6.13
C ILE A 126 5.14 -12.49 -5.29
N TYR A 127 3.83 -12.62 -5.07
CA TYR A 127 3.32 -13.72 -4.27
C TYR A 127 3.47 -15.08 -4.94
N THR A 128 3.43 -15.15 -6.27
CA THR A 128 3.74 -16.39 -6.99
C THR A 128 5.17 -16.85 -6.69
N PHE A 129 6.13 -15.94 -6.74
CA PHE A 129 7.53 -16.25 -6.43
C PHE A 129 7.76 -16.59 -4.94
N LEU A 130 7.08 -15.91 -4.01
CA LEU A 130 7.17 -16.23 -2.57
C LEU A 130 6.55 -17.59 -2.25
N ARG A 131 5.37 -17.91 -2.80
CA ARG A 131 4.74 -19.23 -2.66
C ARG A 131 5.59 -20.33 -3.28
N GLN A 132 6.29 -20.05 -4.38
CA GLN A 132 7.21 -21.02 -4.98
C GLN A 132 8.47 -21.23 -4.14
N ALA A 133 8.94 -20.23 -3.39
CA ALA A 133 10.03 -20.42 -2.43
C ALA A 133 9.63 -21.36 -1.29
N ASP A 134 8.40 -21.21 -0.76
CA ASP A 134 7.83 -22.15 0.22
C ASP A 134 7.75 -23.57 -0.34
N ALA A 135 7.16 -23.73 -1.52
CA ALA A 135 6.98 -25.02 -2.16
C ALA A 135 8.32 -25.73 -2.39
N ARG A 136 9.36 -24.98 -2.80
CA ARG A 136 10.71 -25.51 -3.00
C ARG A 136 11.35 -25.94 -1.68
N GLU A 137 11.31 -25.10 -0.65
CA GLU A 137 11.88 -25.41 0.68
C GLU A 137 11.21 -26.63 1.30
N LEU A 138 9.87 -26.65 1.33
CA LEU A 138 9.10 -27.81 1.79
C LEU A 138 9.37 -29.06 0.95
N GLY A 139 9.53 -28.91 -0.36
CA GLY A 139 9.89 -30.02 -1.26
C GLY A 139 11.25 -30.63 -0.96
N MET A 140 12.23 -29.82 -0.53
CA MET A 140 13.51 -30.33 -0.05
C MET A 140 13.34 -31.09 1.28
N LEU A 141 12.63 -30.49 2.24
CA LEU A 141 12.36 -31.15 3.53
C LEU A 141 11.64 -32.49 3.38
N PHE A 142 10.67 -32.61 2.46
CA PHE A 142 10.00 -33.88 2.21
C PHE A 142 10.93 -34.94 1.60
N ARG A 143 11.88 -34.55 0.74
CA ARG A 143 12.89 -35.48 0.20
C ARG A 143 13.86 -35.93 1.28
N ASP A 144 14.27 -35.01 2.15
CA ASP A 144 15.15 -35.33 3.29
C ASP A 144 14.43 -36.26 4.28
N LEU A 145 13.12 -36.06 4.49
CA LEU A 145 12.28 -36.93 5.32
C LEU A 145 12.21 -38.35 4.73
N ASP A 146 12.02 -38.47 3.42
CA ASP A 146 12.02 -39.77 2.74
C ASP A 146 13.37 -40.47 2.86
N ALA A 147 14.48 -39.74 2.69
CA ALA A 147 15.82 -40.28 2.84
C ALA A 147 16.07 -40.79 4.27
N ALA A 148 15.71 -40.00 5.29
CA ALA A 148 15.84 -40.40 6.69
C ALA A 148 15.00 -41.64 7.02
N ARG A 149 13.77 -41.74 6.50
CA ARG A 149 12.92 -42.93 6.66
C ARG A 149 13.51 -44.16 5.97
N ALA A 150 14.07 -44.00 4.77
CA ALA A 150 14.71 -45.11 4.04
C ALA A 150 15.99 -45.62 4.73
N GLU A 151 16.72 -44.72 5.41
CA GLU A 151 17.90 -45.05 6.23
C GLU A 151 17.53 -45.68 7.59
N GLY A 152 16.24 -45.66 7.99
CA GLY A 152 15.79 -46.10 9.32
C GLY A 152 16.17 -45.13 10.45
N ASP A 153 16.57 -43.89 10.14
CA ASP A 153 16.93 -42.88 11.12
C ASP A 153 15.68 -42.17 11.66
N GLU A 154 15.04 -42.78 12.66
CA GLU A 154 13.83 -42.25 13.27
C GLU A 154 14.02 -40.89 13.94
N LEU A 155 15.20 -40.60 14.48
CA LEU A 155 15.47 -39.34 15.17
C LEU A 155 15.52 -38.20 14.15
N LYS A 156 16.27 -38.37 13.06
CA LYS A 156 16.36 -37.41 11.96
C LYS A 156 15.01 -37.21 11.28
N ALA A 157 14.25 -38.29 11.05
CA ALA A 157 12.91 -38.19 10.48
C ALA A 157 11.97 -37.34 11.37
N LYS A 158 12.01 -37.52 12.70
CA LYS A 158 11.22 -36.69 13.65
C LYS A 158 11.65 -35.22 13.63
N GLN A 159 12.96 -34.95 13.55
CA GLN A 159 13.47 -33.58 13.46
C GLN A 159 13.02 -32.89 12.17
N ILE A 160 13.11 -33.56 11.02
CA ILE A 160 12.67 -33.00 9.73
C ILE A 160 11.16 -32.80 9.72
N GLN A 161 10.38 -33.72 10.28
CA GLN A 161 8.94 -33.55 10.43
C GLN A 161 8.61 -32.30 11.27
N ALA A 162 9.32 -32.07 12.37
CA ALA A 162 9.16 -30.86 13.16
C ALA A 162 9.50 -29.59 12.36
N SER A 163 10.52 -29.62 11.50
CA SER A 163 10.85 -28.49 10.61
C SER A 163 9.76 -28.24 9.55
N ILE A 164 9.12 -29.28 9.04
CA ILE A 164 7.97 -29.17 8.12
C ILE A 164 6.76 -28.55 8.84
N ASP A 165 6.44 -29.06 10.04
CA ASP A 165 5.28 -28.62 10.81
C ASP A 165 5.42 -27.16 11.29
N ASN A 166 6.65 -26.72 11.53
CA ASN A 166 6.98 -25.35 11.95
C ASN A 166 7.53 -24.47 10.82
N HIS A 167 7.32 -24.84 9.55
CA HIS A 167 7.81 -24.07 8.41
C HIS A 167 7.28 -22.63 8.44
N GLU A 168 8.19 -21.67 8.50
CA GLU A 168 7.88 -20.25 8.36
C GLU A 168 7.80 -19.89 6.87
N THR A 169 6.63 -19.41 6.45
CA THR A 169 6.39 -18.99 5.05
C THR A 169 7.20 -17.76 4.67
N HIS A 170 7.60 -17.68 3.40
CA HIS A 170 8.17 -16.47 2.80
C HIS A 170 7.11 -15.42 2.45
N VAL A 171 5.82 -15.77 2.53
CA VAL A 171 4.71 -14.82 2.30
C VAL A 171 4.65 -13.85 3.47
N VAL A 172 4.90 -12.58 3.16
CA VAL A 172 4.89 -11.45 4.10
C VAL A 172 3.97 -10.34 3.59
N PRO A 173 3.57 -9.38 4.44
CA PRO A 173 2.80 -8.23 3.99
C PRO A 173 3.46 -7.40 2.88
N ILE A 174 2.61 -6.88 1.98
CA ILE A 174 2.95 -5.87 0.97
C ILE A 174 2.24 -4.57 1.33
N ILE A 175 2.99 -3.46 1.36
CA ILE A 175 2.45 -2.11 1.22
C ILE A 175 2.51 -1.76 -0.28
N ALA A 176 1.34 -1.63 -0.91
CA ALA A 176 1.22 -1.42 -2.34
C ALA A 176 0.81 0.00 -2.68
N ASP A 177 1.69 0.71 -3.39
CA ASP A 177 1.43 2.03 -3.97
C ASP A 177 0.37 1.94 -5.08
N ILE A 178 -0.69 2.75 -4.97
CA ILE A 178 -1.75 2.90 -5.97
C ILE A 178 -1.71 4.27 -6.65
N ASP A 179 -0.65 5.04 -6.43
CA ASP A 179 -0.54 6.46 -6.77
C ASP A 179 -1.78 7.22 -6.25
N ALA A 180 -2.37 8.08 -7.08
CA ALA A 180 -3.63 8.75 -6.81
C ALA A 180 -4.87 7.93 -7.27
N GLY A 181 -4.75 6.61 -7.52
CA GLY A 181 -5.86 5.73 -7.90
C GLY A 181 -6.18 5.66 -9.40
N PHE A 182 -5.32 6.21 -10.27
CA PHE A 182 -5.44 6.16 -11.74
C PHE A 182 -6.82 6.61 -12.28
N GLY A 183 -7.43 7.61 -11.63
CA GLY A 183 -8.70 8.19 -12.03
C GLY A 183 -9.52 8.73 -10.86
N ASN A 184 -10.84 8.68 -11.01
CA ASN A 184 -11.81 9.05 -9.98
C ASN A 184 -11.94 7.94 -8.90
N ALA A 185 -12.85 8.14 -7.94
CA ALA A 185 -13.08 7.18 -6.86
C ALA A 185 -13.52 5.79 -7.36
N GLU A 186 -14.35 5.69 -8.40
CA GLU A 186 -14.77 4.40 -8.96
C GLU A 186 -13.60 3.66 -9.62
N ALA A 187 -12.77 4.36 -10.41
CA ALA A 187 -11.55 3.80 -10.98
C ALA A 187 -10.57 3.34 -9.89
N THR A 188 -10.47 4.10 -8.80
CA THR A 188 -9.66 3.75 -7.62
C THR A 188 -10.15 2.45 -6.99
N TYR A 189 -11.47 2.32 -6.77
CA TYR A 189 -12.08 1.10 -6.25
C TYR A 189 -11.80 -0.12 -7.14
N LEU A 190 -11.95 0.00 -8.46
CA LEU A 190 -11.70 -1.10 -9.40
C LEU A 190 -10.24 -1.57 -9.37
N LEU A 191 -9.30 -0.63 -9.31
CA LEU A 191 -7.87 -0.95 -9.21
C LEU A 191 -7.52 -1.57 -7.86
N ALA A 192 -8.00 -0.96 -6.76
CA ALA A 192 -7.82 -1.47 -5.40
C ALA A 192 -8.32 -2.91 -5.27
N LYS A 193 -9.52 -3.20 -5.79
CA LYS A 193 -10.09 -4.55 -5.82
C LYS A 193 -9.14 -5.55 -6.48
N LYS A 194 -8.59 -5.22 -7.66
CA LYS A 194 -7.64 -6.10 -8.37
C LYS A 194 -6.34 -6.29 -7.60
N MET A 195 -5.83 -5.25 -6.95
CA MET A 195 -4.62 -5.34 -6.13
C MET A 195 -4.82 -6.24 -4.90
N ILE A 196 -6.00 -6.16 -4.26
CA ILE A 196 -6.35 -7.01 -3.12
C ILE A 196 -6.59 -8.46 -3.55
N GLU A 197 -7.28 -8.69 -4.67
CA GLU A 197 -7.44 -10.02 -5.29
C GLU A 197 -6.09 -10.68 -5.59
N ALA A 198 -5.08 -9.89 -5.97
CA ALA A 198 -3.70 -10.34 -6.18
C ALA A 198 -2.93 -10.62 -4.88
N GLY A 199 -3.40 -10.12 -3.73
CA GLY A 199 -2.88 -10.42 -2.39
C GLY A 199 -2.41 -9.22 -1.57
N ALA A 200 -2.59 -7.99 -2.04
CA ALA A 200 -2.25 -6.81 -1.24
C ALA A 200 -3.15 -6.72 0.01
N CYS A 201 -2.52 -6.53 1.16
CA CYS A 201 -3.20 -6.28 2.43
C CYS A 201 -3.20 -4.81 2.84
N ALA A 202 -2.28 -4.01 2.26
CA ALA A 202 -2.16 -2.59 2.51
C ALA A 202 -2.07 -1.83 1.20
N LEU A 203 -2.87 -0.77 1.07
CA LEU A 203 -2.88 0.13 -0.08
C LEU A 203 -2.41 1.51 0.38
N GLN A 204 -1.41 2.07 -0.31
CA GLN A 204 -0.97 3.44 -0.11
C GLN A 204 -1.51 4.32 -1.23
N ILE A 205 -2.26 5.36 -0.88
CA ILE A 205 -2.89 6.31 -1.81
C ILE A 205 -2.52 7.75 -1.45
N GLU A 206 -2.36 8.62 -2.44
CA GLU A 206 -1.87 9.99 -2.25
C GLU A 206 -2.84 11.09 -2.72
N ASN A 207 -2.68 12.29 -2.14
CA ASN A 207 -3.52 13.47 -2.42
C ASN A 207 -3.00 14.38 -3.55
N GLN A 208 -1.94 13.98 -4.26
CA GLN A 208 -1.41 14.74 -5.39
C GLN A 208 -2.06 14.40 -6.74
N VAL A 209 -1.87 15.32 -7.70
CA VAL A 209 -2.18 15.17 -9.12
C VAL A 209 -0.85 15.16 -9.88
N SER A 210 -0.23 13.98 -9.98
CA SER A 210 1.14 13.80 -10.45
C SER A 210 1.39 14.24 -11.90
N ASP A 211 0.36 14.17 -12.75
CA ASP A 211 0.39 14.55 -14.18
C ASP A 211 0.31 16.07 -14.41
N GLU A 212 -0.08 16.86 -13.40
CA GLU A 212 -0.16 18.33 -13.46
C GLU A 212 1.08 19.03 -12.87
N LYS A 213 2.11 18.25 -12.48
CA LYS A 213 3.33 18.76 -11.83
C LYS A 213 4.05 19.80 -12.70
N GLN A 214 4.38 20.94 -12.10
CA GLN A 214 5.10 22.04 -12.75
C GLN A 214 6.60 21.96 -12.48
N CYS A 215 7.37 21.34 -13.38
CA CYS A 215 8.82 21.13 -13.23
C CYS A 215 9.68 22.39 -13.02
N GLY A 216 9.18 23.58 -13.39
CA GLY A 216 9.88 24.86 -13.22
C GLY A 216 9.70 25.54 -11.85
N HIS A 217 8.92 24.97 -10.93
CA HIS A 217 8.62 25.54 -9.62
C HIS A 217 9.22 24.67 -8.50
N GLN A 218 9.81 25.32 -7.49
CA GLN A 218 10.43 24.65 -6.34
C GLN A 218 9.43 23.71 -5.62
N ASP A 219 8.17 24.15 -5.48
CA ASP A 219 7.04 23.38 -4.91
C ASP A 219 5.98 23.08 -5.98
N GLY A 220 6.41 22.57 -7.14
CA GLY A 220 5.55 22.39 -8.32
C GLY A 220 4.52 21.26 -8.26
N LYS A 221 4.39 20.53 -7.15
CA LYS A 221 3.35 19.50 -6.99
C LYS A 221 1.97 20.15 -6.79
N VAL A 222 0.92 19.43 -7.19
CA VAL A 222 -0.47 19.90 -7.17
C VAL A 222 -1.28 18.97 -6.27
N THR A 223 -2.01 19.51 -5.28
CA THR A 223 -2.92 18.73 -4.42
C THR A 223 -4.38 18.86 -4.85
N VAL A 224 -5.20 17.92 -4.39
CA VAL A 224 -6.67 18.01 -4.46
C VAL A 224 -7.28 18.42 -3.12
N PRO A 225 -8.49 19.02 -3.11
CA PRO A 225 -9.27 19.19 -1.88
C PRO A 225 -9.53 17.87 -1.17
N HIS A 226 -9.70 17.94 0.15
CA HIS A 226 -9.91 16.78 1.02
C HIS A 226 -11.06 15.86 0.59
N GLU A 227 -12.19 16.41 0.13
CA GLU A 227 -13.36 15.59 -0.25
C GLU A 227 -13.04 14.63 -1.40
N ASP A 228 -12.26 15.07 -2.39
CA ASP A 228 -11.81 14.22 -3.50
C ASP A 228 -10.92 13.08 -3.01
N PHE A 229 -10.00 13.37 -2.08
CA PHE A 229 -9.10 12.37 -1.52
C PHE A 229 -9.82 11.41 -0.58
N ILE A 230 -10.72 11.91 0.27
CA ILE A 230 -11.55 11.10 1.18
C ILE A 230 -12.47 10.16 0.40
N ALA A 231 -13.03 10.61 -0.73
CA ALA A 231 -13.80 9.73 -1.60
C ALA A 231 -12.99 8.53 -2.11
N LYS A 232 -11.69 8.74 -2.42
CA LYS A 232 -10.77 7.66 -2.82
C LYS A 232 -10.38 6.75 -1.65
N ILE A 233 -10.17 7.29 -0.45
CA ILE A 233 -9.96 6.48 0.77
C ILE A 233 -11.16 5.54 1.00
N ARG A 234 -12.38 6.08 0.92
CA ARG A 234 -13.62 5.29 1.03
C ARG A 234 -13.73 4.24 -0.07
N ALA A 235 -13.34 4.57 -1.30
CA ALA A 235 -13.30 3.62 -2.42
C ALA A 235 -12.36 2.43 -2.15
N CYS A 236 -11.16 2.67 -1.65
CA CYS A 236 -10.24 1.61 -1.20
C CYS A 236 -10.84 0.78 -0.07
N ARG A 237 -11.50 1.42 0.91
CA ARG A 237 -12.16 0.72 2.03
C ARG A 237 -13.28 -0.19 1.52
N TYR A 238 -14.14 0.27 0.61
CA TYR A 238 -15.19 -0.57 0.02
C TYR A 238 -14.62 -1.80 -0.68
N ALA A 239 -13.50 -1.67 -1.40
CA ALA A 239 -12.84 -2.80 -2.04
C ALA A 239 -12.39 -3.87 -1.03
N PHE A 240 -11.79 -3.47 0.10
CA PHE A 240 -11.43 -4.39 1.18
C PHE A 240 -12.66 -5.08 1.81
N MET A 241 -13.71 -4.30 2.10
CA MET A 241 -14.93 -4.81 2.72
C MET A 241 -15.66 -5.81 1.81
N GLU A 242 -15.77 -5.52 0.52
CA GLU A 242 -16.41 -6.42 -0.45
C GLU A 242 -15.69 -7.77 -0.55
N LEU A 243 -14.36 -7.76 -0.55
CA LEU A 243 -13.55 -8.97 -0.67
C LEU A 243 -13.40 -9.76 0.66
N GLY A 244 -14.02 -9.25 1.74
CA GLY A 244 -13.95 -9.85 3.07
C GLY A 244 -12.52 -9.84 3.64
N VAL A 245 -11.77 -8.75 3.41
CA VAL A 245 -10.45 -8.49 3.99
C VAL A 245 -10.61 -7.39 5.03
N GLU A 246 -11.27 -7.72 6.14
CA GLU A 246 -11.73 -6.75 7.14
C GLU A 246 -10.58 -5.98 7.79
N ASP A 247 -9.45 -6.64 8.01
CA ASP A 247 -8.24 -6.07 8.59
C ASP A 247 -7.41 -5.23 7.61
N GLY A 248 -7.85 -5.06 6.35
CA GLY A 248 -7.12 -4.33 5.31
C GLY A 248 -6.68 -2.94 5.75
N ILE A 249 -5.48 -2.53 5.33
CA ILE A 249 -4.79 -1.32 5.78
C ILE A 249 -4.82 -0.27 4.66
N ILE A 250 -5.18 0.96 5.00
CA ILE A 250 -5.08 2.12 4.10
C ILE A 250 -4.02 3.07 4.66
N VAL A 251 -2.96 3.28 3.87
CA VAL A 251 -1.94 4.29 4.13
C VAL A 251 -2.29 5.52 3.30
N THR A 252 -2.50 6.65 3.96
CA THR A 252 -2.74 7.93 3.26
C THR A 252 -1.46 8.74 3.21
N ARG A 253 -1.01 9.02 1.99
CA ARG A 253 0.15 9.85 1.71
C ARG A 253 -0.29 11.29 1.45
N THR A 254 0.36 12.23 2.13
CA THR A 254 0.29 13.66 1.81
C THR A 254 1.56 14.13 1.13
N ASP A 255 1.39 14.83 0.01
CA ASP A 255 2.46 15.53 -0.71
C ASP A 255 2.44 17.05 -0.46
N SER A 256 1.61 17.52 0.49
CA SER A 256 1.39 18.94 0.77
C SER A 256 2.66 19.72 1.11
N LEU A 257 3.66 19.06 1.73
CA LEU A 257 4.91 19.71 2.13
C LEU A 257 5.64 20.34 0.94
N GLY A 258 5.70 19.63 -0.18
CA GLY A 258 6.32 20.09 -1.44
C GLY A 258 5.33 20.49 -2.52
N ALA A 259 4.05 20.67 -2.17
CA ALA A 259 3.00 21.09 -3.09
C ALA A 259 2.55 22.51 -2.77
N GLY A 260 2.94 23.46 -3.64
CA GLY A 260 2.54 24.86 -3.56
C GLY A 260 1.31 25.18 -4.40
N LEU A 261 0.69 24.19 -5.05
CA LEU A 261 -0.34 24.40 -6.06
C LEU A 261 -1.59 23.52 -5.82
N THR A 262 -2.74 24.00 -6.29
CA THR A 262 -3.99 23.25 -6.36
C THR A 262 -4.73 23.54 -7.67
N LYS A 263 -5.38 22.53 -8.25
CA LYS A 263 -6.23 22.72 -9.45
C LYS A 263 -7.60 23.31 -9.09
N GLN A 264 -8.07 23.04 -7.87
CA GLN A 264 -9.41 23.37 -7.42
C GLN A 264 -9.38 24.33 -6.25
N ILE A 265 -10.38 25.20 -6.20
CA ILE A 265 -10.82 25.88 -4.98
C ILE A 265 -11.87 24.96 -4.38
N ALA A 266 -11.68 24.55 -3.13
CA ALA A 266 -12.55 23.58 -2.49
C ALA A 266 -13.97 24.16 -2.31
N PHE A 267 -14.98 23.32 -2.50
CA PHE A 267 -16.32 23.67 -2.08
C PHE A 267 -16.36 23.71 -0.54
N SER A 268 -16.92 24.79 0.01
CA SER A 268 -17.16 24.95 1.44
C SER A 268 -18.63 25.27 1.67
N LYS A 269 -19.22 24.60 2.65
CA LYS A 269 -20.61 24.77 3.06
C LYS A 269 -20.72 25.75 4.22
N GLU A 270 -19.77 25.72 5.14
CA GLU A 270 -19.74 26.58 6.33
C GLU A 270 -18.30 26.95 6.73
N ALA A 271 -18.16 28.09 7.39
CA ALA A 271 -16.87 28.57 7.86
C ALA A 271 -16.22 27.55 8.82
N GLY A 272 -14.94 27.27 8.60
CA GLY A 272 -14.17 26.29 9.36
C GLY A 272 -14.31 24.84 8.91
N ASP A 273 -15.12 24.51 7.89
CA ASP A 273 -15.11 23.15 7.32
C ASP A 273 -13.80 22.85 6.56
N LEU A 274 -13.58 21.59 6.14
CA LEU A 274 -12.36 21.20 5.44
C LEU A 274 -12.14 21.98 4.14
N GLY A 275 -13.22 22.39 3.47
CA GLY A 275 -13.15 23.20 2.26
C GLY A 275 -12.67 24.61 2.55
N ASP A 276 -13.22 25.25 3.58
CA ASP A 276 -12.83 26.58 4.04
C ASP A 276 -11.37 26.58 4.52
N GLN A 277 -11.00 25.63 5.37
CA GLN A 277 -9.64 25.46 5.85
C GLN A 277 -8.64 25.25 4.70
N TYR A 278 -8.95 24.39 3.72
CA TYR A 278 -8.10 24.21 2.54
C TYR A 278 -7.94 25.51 1.75
N ASN A 279 -9.04 26.20 1.49
CA ASN A 279 -9.04 27.48 0.78
C ASN A 279 -8.31 28.56 1.57
N SER A 280 -8.32 28.51 2.91
CA SER A 280 -7.66 29.49 3.77
C SER A 280 -6.16 29.59 3.51
N PHE A 281 -5.52 28.55 2.96
CA PHE A 281 -4.10 28.54 2.61
C PHE A 281 -3.76 29.22 1.28
N LEU A 282 -4.75 29.51 0.43
CA LEU A 282 -4.50 30.17 -0.86
C LEU A 282 -3.84 31.54 -0.67
N ASP A 283 -2.84 31.82 -1.49
CA ASP A 283 -2.20 33.13 -1.59
C ASP A 283 -3.11 34.05 -2.42
N CYS A 284 -3.71 35.04 -1.76
CA CYS A 284 -4.72 35.90 -2.36
C CYS A 284 -4.37 37.38 -2.16
N GLU A 285 -4.78 38.20 -3.13
CA GLU A 285 -4.75 39.65 -3.05
C GLU A 285 -6.17 40.18 -2.82
N GLU A 286 -6.34 41.12 -1.90
CA GLU A 286 -7.62 41.81 -1.73
C GLU A 286 -7.89 42.68 -2.97
N VAL A 287 -9.13 42.67 -3.45
CA VAL A 287 -9.54 43.45 -4.63
C VAL A 287 -10.75 44.30 -4.31
N GLU A 288 -10.79 45.50 -4.89
CA GLU A 288 -11.96 46.38 -4.82
C GLU A 288 -12.87 46.13 -6.03
N GLY A 289 -14.17 45.92 -5.77
CA GLY A 289 -15.17 45.73 -6.81
C GLY A 289 -15.10 44.39 -7.55
N ALA A 290 -15.51 44.38 -8.81
CA ALA A 290 -15.75 43.15 -9.58
C ALA A 290 -14.51 42.51 -10.22
N GLY A 291 -13.32 43.10 -10.06
CA GLY A 291 -12.09 42.63 -10.73
C GLY A 291 -12.09 42.87 -12.25
N ASN A 292 -11.11 42.27 -12.95
CA ASN A 292 -11.01 42.33 -14.40
C ASN A 292 -11.76 41.16 -15.08
N PRO A 293 -12.15 41.28 -16.37
CA PRO A 293 -12.71 40.16 -17.12
C PRO A 293 -11.80 38.93 -17.08
N GLY A 294 -12.33 37.80 -16.63
CA GLY A 294 -11.60 36.53 -16.51
C GLY A 294 -10.95 36.28 -15.14
N ASP A 295 -10.95 37.27 -14.23
CA ASP A 295 -10.53 37.05 -12.84
C ASP A 295 -11.48 36.06 -12.15
N VAL A 296 -10.91 35.20 -11.30
CA VAL A 296 -11.67 34.36 -10.37
C VAL A 296 -11.51 34.96 -8.98
N LEU A 297 -12.62 35.40 -8.42
CA LEU A 297 -12.69 35.99 -7.07
C LEU A 297 -13.39 35.02 -6.13
N ILE A 298 -12.93 34.98 -4.88
CA ILE A 298 -13.59 34.26 -3.80
C ILE A 298 -13.91 35.23 -2.67
N ASN A 299 -14.96 34.93 -1.90
CA ASN A 299 -15.23 35.61 -0.65
C ASN A 299 -14.43 34.93 0.46
N ARG A 300 -13.61 35.70 1.19
CA ARG A 300 -12.94 35.26 2.42
C ARG A 300 -13.18 36.32 3.48
N ASP A 301 -13.80 35.92 4.59
CA ASP A 301 -14.10 36.81 5.73
C ASP A 301 -14.87 38.09 5.35
N GLY A 302 -15.81 37.97 4.40
CA GLY A 302 -16.63 39.09 3.92
C GLY A 302 -15.93 40.00 2.91
N LYS A 303 -14.70 39.68 2.50
CA LYS A 303 -13.92 40.43 1.52
C LYS A 303 -13.77 39.64 0.22
N LEU A 304 -13.81 40.36 -0.90
CA LEU A 304 -13.45 39.79 -2.19
C LEU A 304 -11.92 39.72 -2.30
N VAL A 305 -11.42 38.52 -2.53
CA VAL A 305 -10.00 38.28 -2.74
C VAL A 305 -9.79 37.49 -4.03
N ARG A 306 -8.67 37.76 -4.70
CA ARG A 306 -8.24 37.09 -5.93
C ARG A 306 -7.09 36.14 -5.61
N PRO A 307 -7.29 34.81 -5.66
CA PRO A 307 -6.20 33.85 -5.52
C PRO A 307 -5.20 33.99 -6.66
N LYS A 308 -3.90 33.95 -6.34
CA LYS A 308 -2.84 33.93 -7.34
C LYS A 308 -2.98 32.68 -8.20
N ARG A 309 -3.00 32.89 -9.51
CA ARG A 309 -3.28 31.85 -10.52
C ARG A 309 -2.22 31.85 -11.61
N LEU A 310 -1.71 30.68 -11.93
CA LEU A 310 -0.75 30.47 -13.02
C LEU A 310 -1.46 30.39 -14.38
N PRO A 311 -0.76 30.66 -15.50
CA PRO A 311 -1.30 30.42 -16.85
C PRO A 311 -1.75 28.97 -17.11
N SER A 312 -1.19 28.01 -16.39
CA SER A 312 -1.60 26.58 -16.38
C SER A 312 -2.92 26.32 -15.64
N ASN A 313 -3.59 27.39 -15.18
CA ASN A 313 -4.87 27.35 -14.49
C ASN A 313 -4.83 26.81 -13.05
N LEU A 314 -3.63 26.74 -12.46
CA LEU A 314 -3.39 26.30 -11.08
C LEU A 314 -3.39 27.49 -10.12
N TYR A 315 -3.92 27.31 -8.91
CA TYR A 315 -3.88 28.30 -7.84
C TYR A 315 -2.71 28.04 -6.90
N GLN A 316 -2.15 29.11 -6.33
CA GLN A 316 -1.00 29.04 -5.43
C GLN A 316 -1.43 29.06 -3.96
N PHE A 317 -0.80 28.22 -3.15
CA PHE A 317 -0.79 28.35 -1.70
C PHE A 317 0.27 29.35 -1.24
N ARG A 318 0.08 29.94 -0.05
CA ARG A 318 1.11 30.77 0.57
C ARG A 318 2.35 29.93 0.88
N ALA A 319 3.53 30.51 0.64
CA ALA A 319 4.80 29.92 1.04
C ALA A 319 4.84 29.66 2.56
N GLY A 320 5.53 28.59 2.97
CA GLY A 320 5.66 28.22 4.39
C GLY A 320 4.46 27.49 5.00
N THR A 321 3.39 27.24 4.24
CA THR A 321 2.19 26.53 4.74
C THR A 321 2.24 25.01 4.61
N GLY A 322 3.35 24.45 4.12
CA GLY A 322 3.48 23.02 3.81
C GLY A 322 3.22 22.11 5.01
N GLU A 323 3.86 22.39 6.14
CA GLU A 323 3.72 21.59 7.37
C GLU A 323 2.30 21.68 7.95
N ASP A 324 1.70 22.87 7.97
CA ASP A 324 0.33 23.08 8.46
C ASP A 324 -0.69 22.30 7.63
N ARG A 325 -0.53 22.29 6.29
CA ARG A 325 -1.36 21.50 5.40
C ARG A 325 -1.13 20.01 5.57
N CYS A 326 0.11 19.54 5.74
CA CYS A 326 0.37 18.14 6.05
C CYS A 326 -0.31 17.68 7.34
N VAL A 327 -0.25 18.49 8.40
CA VAL A 327 -0.93 18.17 9.67
C VAL A 327 -2.44 18.09 9.48
N MET A 328 -3.04 19.05 8.75
CA MET A 328 -4.46 19.05 8.40
C MET A 328 -4.84 17.79 7.60
N ASP A 329 -4.08 17.47 6.54
CA ASP A 329 -4.32 16.31 5.68
C ASP A 329 -4.30 15.00 6.49
N CYS A 330 -3.33 14.88 7.40
CA CYS A 330 -3.13 13.69 8.21
C CYS A 330 -4.29 13.47 9.20
N ILE A 331 -4.68 14.52 9.92
CA ILE A 331 -5.81 14.46 10.87
C ILE A 331 -7.10 14.11 10.11
N ALA A 332 -7.37 14.80 9.00
CA ALA A 332 -8.55 14.54 8.17
C ALA A 332 -8.57 13.09 7.66
N SER A 333 -7.42 12.55 7.26
CA SER A 333 -7.31 11.17 6.77
C SER A 333 -7.64 10.13 7.85
N LEU A 334 -7.03 10.25 9.03
CA LEU A 334 -7.26 9.30 10.14
C LEU A 334 -8.71 9.36 10.63
N GLN A 335 -9.30 10.55 10.69
CA GLN A 335 -10.72 10.72 11.07
C GLN A 335 -11.70 10.20 10.01
N ASN A 336 -11.24 9.89 8.79
CA ASN A 336 -12.07 9.47 7.66
C ASN A 336 -11.69 8.10 7.06
N GLY A 337 -11.01 7.25 7.83
CA GLY A 337 -10.88 5.81 7.53
C GLY A 337 -9.50 5.34 7.06
N ALA A 338 -8.48 6.20 7.11
CA ALA A 338 -7.08 5.80 7.01
C ALA A 338 -6.63 5.07 8.28
N ASP A 339 -5.65 4.17 8.12
CA ASP A 339 -5.05 3.41 9.23
C ASP A 339 -3.62 3.89 9.55
N LEU A 340 -2.90 4.39 8.54
CA LEU A 340 -1.51 4.83 8.64
C LEU A 340 -1.30 6.11 7.81
N LEU A 341 -0.27 6.85 8.16
CA LEU A 341 0.12 8.10 7.51
C LEU A 341 1.46 7.94 6.78
N TRP A 342 1.60 8.65 5.66
CA TRP A 342 2.86 8.91 4.99
C TRP A 342 2.95 10.41 4.72
N ILE A 343 3.97 11.08 5.27
CA ILE A 343 4.28 12.48 4.95
C ILE A 343 5.50 12.48 4.04
N GLU A 344 5.34 12.91 2.78
CA GLU A 344 6.45 12.96 1.83
C GLU A 344 7.37 14.14 2.19
N THR A 345 8.58 13.82 2.68
CA THR A 345 9.58 14.81 3.11
C THR A 345 10.67 15.02 2.06
N GLU A 346 11.21 16.23 1.98
CA GLU A 346 12.31 16.57 1.06
C GLU A 346 13.67 16.04 1.51
N LYS A 347 13.81 15.66 2.79
CA LYS A 347 15.05 15.18 3.40
C LYS A 347 14.78 14.29 4.62
N PRO A 348 15.70 13.39 4.98
CA PRO A 348 15.59 12.63 6.23
C PRO A 348 15.97 13.51 7.43
N HIS A 349 14.98 14.10 8.11
CA HIS A 349 15.18 14.99 9.25
C HIS A 349 14.21 14.69 10.41
N ILE A 350 14.74 14.07 11.48
CA ILE A 350 13.92 13.56 12.60
C ILE A 350 13.10 14.65 13.28
N GLU A 351 13.70 15.81 13.58
CA GLU A 351 12.99 16.88 14.29
C GLU A 351 11.85 17.49 13.45
N GLN A 352 11.98 17.48 12.12
CA GLN A 352 10.98 18.05 11.21
C GLN A 352 9.75 17.15 11.18
N ILE A 353 9.95 15.83 10.99
CA ILE A 353 8.84 14.89 11.02
C ILE A 353 8.24 14.77 12.42
N ALA A 354 9.04 14.83 13.49
CA ALA A 354 8.55 14.83 14.86
C ALA A 354 7.64 16.03 15.13
N GLY A 355 8.02 17.24 14.72
CA GLY A 355 7.19 18.43 14.91
C GLY A 355 5.81 18.34 14.24
N MET A 356 5.72 17.72 13.06
CA MET A 356 4.42 17.45 12.41
C MET A 356 3.64 16.34 13.12
N VAL A 357 4.30 15.24 13.50
CA VAL A 357 3.67 14.09 14.15
C VAL A 357 3.14 14.44 15.55
N ASP A 358 3.86 15.25 16.31
CA ASP A 358 3.43 15.72 17.63
C ASP A 358 2.11 16.49 17.53
N ARG A 359 2.02 17.43 16.57
CA ARG A 359 0.80 18.20 16.30
C ARG A 359 -0.38 17.33 15.85
N ILE A 360 -0.12 16.24 15.12
CA ILE A 360 -1.16 15.28 14.74
C ILE A 360 -1.66 14.53 15.98
N ARG A 361 -0.74 14.01 16.80
CA ARG A 361 -1.05 13.25 18.03
C ARG A 361 -1.71 14.06 19.13
N GLU A 362 -1.61 15.39 19.09
CA GLU A 362 -2.40 16.27 19.98
C GLU A 362 -3.91 16.16 19.72
N VAL A 363 -4.31 15.70 18.54
CA VAL A 363 -5.71 15.66 18.10
C VAL A 363 -6.29 14.24 18.03
N VAL A 364 -5.52 13.27 17.50
CA VAL A 364 -5.98 11.90 17.19
C VAL A 364 -5.34 10.82 18.04
#